data_AF-A0A2S7V034-F1
#
_entry.id   AF-A0A2S7V034-F1
#
_cell.length_a   1.000
_cell.length_b   1.000
_cell.length_c   1.000
_cell.angle_alpha   90.00
_cell.angle_beta   90.00
_cell.angle_gamma   90.00
#
_symmetry.space_group_name_H-M   'P 1'
#
loop_
_entity.id
_entity.type
_entity.pdbx_description
1 polymer ?
#
loop_
_entity_poly.entity_id
_entity_poly.type
_entity_poly.pdbx_seq_one_letter_code
_entity_poly.pdbx_strand_id
1 'polypeptide(L)'
;MQRNSWLLIIAVAISALIITVSTNETSSSDDNAALNSKIMLQGKWITETNGQAMLDPQTSGLKHWRGKLLSISDASADSSQQKQLHVIDPSSAVLDPTIMQITMSDAVQQGCFADYLTDKPDYEALAVNPTNDSEIIIVTEDATRGIGLSKECMQRFTNSGSTNYPSLLVRLLVKDKNTVEISNVRPLQFAADFNVGNFPNDGIEGLAFGQNNQLYLALEKDQQKQARIFSVQIGQDFWSTDDFAPVADPELLLPKFDSGNHPLNGMDYLAVNGKAGFLIAAARNDSKLWIIDLAKQQPTKVIELGFLAPTNVSDGSCNVWDEMDNASLEGLGIIGDTIWMVNDPWKRNYMKNVICPSNEAKFKAMSPLLFSMPVAKQWLN
;
A
#
# COMPACT_ATOMS: atom_id res chain seq x y z
N MET A 1 53.16 -32.63 63.21
CA MET A 1 54.29 -33.52 62.86
C MET A 1 54.05 -33.99 61.43
N GLN A 2 54.89 -33.86 60.41
CA GLN A 2 56.26 -33.38 60.18
C GLN A 2 56.29 -33.01 58.67
N ARG A 3 56.74 -31.80 58.30
CA ARG A 3 58.01 -31.51 57.57
C ARG A 3 58.01 -32.00 56.08
N ASN A 4 58.29 -31.17 55.07
CA ASN A 4 59.50 -30.38 54.87
C ASN A 4 59.33 -29.24 53.84
N SER A 5 59.92 -28.09 54.17
CA SER A 5 60.42 -27.04 53.27
C SER A 5 61.50 -27.57 52.33
N TRP A 6 61.76 -26.93 51.18
CA TRP A 6 63.10 -26.47 50.71
C TRP A 6 62.93 -25.48 49.54
N LEU A 7 63.63 -24.34 49.65
CA LEU A 7 63.87 -23.39 48.56
C LEU A 7 64.81 -24.00 47.51
N LEU A 8 64.66 -23.61 46.24
CA LEU A 8 65.82 -23.35 45.38
C LEU A 8 65.52 -22.20 44.40
N ILE A 9 66.35 -21.17 44.49
CA ILE A 9 66.46 -20.04 43.56
C ILE A 9 67.41 -20.49 42.44
N ILE A 10 66.99 -20.42 41.18
CA ILE A 10 67.90 -20.31 40.04
C ILE A 10 67.38 -19.23 39.10
N ALA A 11 68.21 -18.21 38.92
CA ALA A 11 68.04 -17.14 37.96
C ALA A 11 68.25 -17.68 36.53
N VAL A 12 67.36 -17.32 35.62
CA VAL A 12 67.63 -17.34 34.18
C VAL A 12 67.23 -15.97 33.63
N ALA A 13 68.25 -15.21 33.24
CA ALA A 13 68.11 -14.00 32.44
C ALA A 13 67.80 -14.41 31.00
N ILE A 14 66.66 -13.97 30.45
CA ILE A 14 66.45 -13.91 29.00
C ILE A 14 65.90 -12.53 28.65
N SER A 15 66.79 -11.82 27.97
CA SER A 15 66.67 -10.68 27.07
C SER A 15 65.28 -10.13 26.77
N ALA A 16 65.19 -8.80 26.95
CA ALA A 16 64.13 -7.95 26.46
C ALA A 16 63.90 -8.11 24.94
N LEU A 17 62.65 -8.38 24.57
CA LEU A 17 62.13 -8.06 23.25
C LEU A 17 61.08 -6.96 23.46
N ILE A 18 61.44 -5.74 23.06
CA ILE A 18 60.51 -4.61 23.00
C ILE A 18 59.55 -4.90 21.85
N ILE A 19 58.33 -5.33 22.16
CA ILE A 19 57.21 -5.30 21.22
C ILE A 19 56.55 -3.93 21.41
N THR A 20 56.77 -3.05 20.46
CA THR A 20 55.97 -1.84 20.26
C THR A 20 54.53 -2.25 20.01
N VAL A 21 53.66 -2.11 21.00
CA VAL A 21 52.20 -2.11 20.80
C VAL A 21 51.86 -0.76 20.17
N SER A 22 51.78 -0.75 18.84
CA SER A 22 51.08 0.30 18.11
C SER A 22 49.62 0.27 18.52
N THR A 23 49.15 1.35 19.13
CA THR A 23 47.73 1.65 19.33
C THR A 23 47.08 1.78 17.96
N ASN A 24 46.54 0.69 17.43
CA ASN A 24 45.51 0.80 16.40
C ASN A 24 44.21 1.12 17.13
N GLU A 25 43.90 2.41 17.17
CA GLU A 25 42.52 2.88 17.21
C GLU A 25 41.77 2.18 16.08
N THR A 26 41.05 1.13 16.42
CA THR A 26 40.04 0.56 15.54
C THR A 26 38.87 1.52 15.61
N SER A 27 38.87 2.48 14.68
CA SER A 27 37.69 3.25 14.33
C SER A 27 36.56 2.26 14.05
N SER A 28 35.59 2.21 14.96
CA SER A 28 34.29 1.58 14.74
C SER A 28 33.59 2.32 13.59
N SER A 29 33.75 1.79 12.38
CA SER A 29 33.12 2.34 11.17
C SER A 29 32.31 1.29 10.41
N ASP A 30 31.66 0.36 11.12
CA ASP A 30 30.85 -0.71 10.51
C ASP A 30 29.39 -0.77 11.00
N ASP A 31 28.89 0.23 11.72
CA ASP A 31 27.47 0.30 12.12
C ASP A 31 26.58 1.12 11.15
N ASN A 32 27.13 1.66 10.05
CA ASN A 32 26.38 2.48 9.08
C ASN A 32 26.19 1.83 7.69
N ALA A 33 26.71 0.61 7.46
CA ALA A 33 26.55 -0.07 6.17
C ALA A 33 25.28 -0.92 6.06
N ALA A 34 24.56 -1.18 7.16
CA ALA A 34 23.42 -2.10 7.22
C ALA A 34 22.04 -1.45 6.98
N LEU A 35 21.98 -0.15 6.69
CA LEU A 35 20.70 0.58 6.51
C LEU A 35 20.27 0.72 5.04
N ASN A 36 21.09 0.29 4.07
CA ASN A 36 20.84 0.45 2.63
C ASN A 36 20.73 -0.87 1.83
N SER A 37 20.54 -2.01 2.50
CA SER A 37 20.29 -3.26 1.77
C SER A 37 18.83 -3.37 1.32
N LYS A 38 18.61 -3.46 0.01
CA LYS A 38 17.32 -3.81 -0.61
C LYS A 38 16.75 -5.08 0.04
N ILE A 39 15.51 -5.04 0.50
CA ILE A 39 14.83 -6.20 1.12
C ILE A 39 14.12 -6.99 0.02
N MET A 40 14.58 -8.21 -0.24
CA MET A 40 13.97 -9.10 -1.23
C MET A 40 12.78 -9.87 -0.64
N LEU A 41 11.61 -9.72 -1.25
CA LEU A 41 10.34 -10.30 -0.81
C LEU A 41 9.90 -11.41 -1.76
N GLN A 42 9.60 -12.57 -1.18
CA GLN A 42 9.06 -13.72 -1.90
C GLN A 42 7.54 -13.60 -2.02
N GLY A 43 7.04 -13.59 -3.25
CA GLY A 43 5.62 -13.52 -3.55
C GLY A 43 4.92 -14.86 -3.53
N LYS A 44 3.60 -14.82 -3.35
CA LYS A 44 2.70 -15.95 -3.59
C LYS A 44 1.70 -15.53 -4.66
N TRP A 45 1.56 -16.30 -5.72
CA TRP A 45 0.48 -16.08 -6.68
C TRP A 45 -0.86 -16.16 -5.95
N ILE A 46 -1.73 -15.18 -6.18
CA ILE A 46 -3.10 -15.24 -5.68
C ILE A 46 -3.88 -16.20 -6.58
N THR A 47 -4.57 -17.17 -5.97
CA THR A 47 -5.26 -18.24 -6.70
C THR A 47 -6.70 -18.40 -6.26
N GLU A 48 -7.53 -18.89 -7.17
CA GLU A 48 -8.87 -19.40 -6.90
C GLU A 48 -8.82 -20.71 -6.08
N THR A 49 -9.96 -21.13 -5.52
CA THR A 49 -10.04 -22.38 -4.74
C THR A 49 -9.73 -23.64 -5.54
N ASN A 50 -9.81 -23.57 -6.88
CA ASN A 50 -9.44 -24.67 -7.79
C ASN A 50 -7.93 -24.68 -8.15
N GLY A 51 -7.14 -23.77 -7.57
CA GLY A 51 -5.70 -23.63 -7.80
C GLY A 51 -5.32 -22.87 -9.07
N GLN A 52 -6.29 -22.40 -9.87
CA GLN A 52 -5.99 -21.49 -10.98
C GLN A 52 -5.56 -20.12 -10.44
N ALA A 53 -4.67 -19.45 -11.17
CA ALA A 53 -4.28 -18.10 -10.82
C ALA A 53 -5.47 -17.14 -11.01
N MET A 54 -5.61 -16.16 -10.12
CA MET A 54 -6.65 -15.13 -10.22
C MET A 54 -6.50 -14.39 -11.55
N LEU A 55 -7.58 -14.28 -12.31
CA LEU A 55 -7.56 -13.66 -13.62
C LEU A 55 -7.66 -12.15 -13.49
N ASP A 56 -6.70 -11.43 -14.05
CA ASP A 56 -6.69 -9.98 -14.33
C ASP A 56 -7.54 -9.11 -13.39
N PRO A 57 -7.23 -9.07 -12.09
CA PRO A 57 -8.02 -8.30 -11.15
C PRO A 57 -7.64 -6.82 -11.08
N GLN A 58 -6.50 -6.41 -11.67
CA GLN A 58 -5.95 -5.05 -11.60
C GLN A 58 -6.20 -4.44 -10.20
N THR A 59 -5.60 -5.09 -9.19
CA THR A 59 -5.92 -4.82 -7.79
C THR A 59 -5.59 -3.38 -7.45
N SER A 60 -6.52 -2.64 -6.87
CA SER A 60 -6.33 -1.23 -6.47
C SER A 60 -6.38 -1.00 -4.95
N GLY A 61 -6.46 -2.05 -4.14
CA GLY A 61 -6.38 -1.89 -2.70
C GLY A 61 -6.16 -3.18 -1.97
N LEU A 62 -5.72 -3.06 -0.71
CA LEU A 62 -5.58 -4.19 0.20
C LEU A 62 -5.78 -3.69 1.62
N LYS A 63 -6.62 -4.34 2.43
CA LYS A 63 -6.75 -4.03 3.86
C LYS A 63 -6.95 -5.25 4.71
N HIS A 64 -6.54 -5.16 5.97
CA HIS A 64 -7.00 -6.12 6.96
C HIS A 64 -8.51 -6.04 7.12
N TRP A 65 -9.18 -7.18 7.00
CA TRP A 65 -10.61 -7.31 7.25
C TRP A 65 -10.89 -8.67 7.87
N ARG A 66 -11.36 -8.70 9.13
CA ARG A 66 -11.79 -9.93 9.83
C ARG A 66 -10.75 -11.06 9.81
N GLY A 67 -9.47 -10.70 9.94
CA GLY A 67 -8.35 -11.66 9.94
C GLY A 67 -7.91 -12.13 8.54
N LYS A 68 -8.54 -11.62 7.49
CA LYS A 68 -8.20 -11.81 6.09
C LYS A 68 -7.70 -10.50 5.49
N LEU A 69 -7.40 -10.54 4.19
CA LEU A 69 -7.14 -9.35 3.40
C LEU A 69 -8.34 -9.10 2.48
N LEU A 70 -8.72 -7.83 2.34
CA LEU A 70 -9.79 -7.38 1.46
C LEU A 70 -9.20 -6.51 0.36
N SER A 71 -9.54 -6.78 -0.89
CA SER A 71 -9.05 -6.06 -2.07
C SER A 71 -10.22 -5.61 -2.95
N ILE A 72 -9.96 -4.63 -3.82
CA ILE A 72 -10.90 -4.16 -4.84
C ILE A 72 -10.17 -4.09 -6.18
N SER A 73 -10.92 -4.28 -7.26
CA SER A 73 -10.45 -4.16 -8.64
C SER A 73 -10.78 -2.79 -9.23
N ASP A 74 -9.87 -2.22 -10.01
CA ASP A 74 -10.09 -0.99 -10.77
C ASP A 74 -11.00 -1.21 -12.01
N ALA A 75 -11.22 -0.18 -12.84
CA ALA A 75 -12.02 -0.32 -14.07
C ALA A 75 -11.28 -1.01 -15.23
N SER A 76 -9.97 -1.23 -15.11
CA SER A 76 -9.14 -1.86 -16.13
C SER A 76 -9.07 -3.38 -16.00
N ALA A 77 -9.51 -3.95 -14.88
CA ALA A 77 -9.63 -5.38 -14.64
C ALA A 77 -10.49 -6.14 -15.67
N ASP A 78 -10.37 -7.46 -15.73
CA ASP A 78 -11.32 -8.29 -16.47
C ASP A 78 -12.75 -8.04 -15.94
N SER A 79 -13.75 -8.07 -16.83
CA SER A 79 -15.12 -7.71 -16.45
C SER A 79 -15.73 -8.63 -15.39
N SER A 80 -15.22 -9.86 -15.25
CA SER A 80 -15.61 -10.78 -14.17
C SER A 80 -15.06 -10.38 -12.80
N GLN A 81 -14.08 -9.47 -12.76
CA GLN A 81 -13.40 -9.01 -11.54
C GLN A 81 -13.89 -7.65 -11.05
N GLN A 82 -14.49 -6.84 -11.92
CA GLN A 82 -14.90 -5.47 -11.62
C GLN A 82 -16.10 -5.40 -10.66
N LYS A 83 -16.22 -4.27 -9.94
CA LYS A 83 -17.36 -3.92 -9.09
C LYS A 83 -17.68 -4.96 -8.00
N GLN A 84 -16.65 -5.59 -7.46
CA GLN A 84 -16.77 -6.50 -6.32
C GLN A 84 -15.54 -6.37 -5.42
N LEU A 85 -15.70 -6.84 -4.18
CA LEU A 85 -14.58 -6.98 -3.26
C LEU A 85 -14.07 -8.42 -3.28
N HIS A 86 -12.76 -8.57 -3.11
CA HIS A 86 -12.05 -9.84 -3.08
C HIS A 86 -11.52 -10.11 -1.68
N VAL A 87 -11.83 -11.27 -1.11
CA VAL A 87 -11.28 -11.67 0.19
C VAL A 87 -10.18 -12.69 -0.04
N ILE A 88 -8.99 -12.42 0.48
CA ILE A 88 -7.79 -13.23 0.30
C ILE A 88 -7.36 -13.79 1.66
N ASP A 89 -7.12 -15.10 1.72
CA ASP A 89 -6.43 -15.71 2.85
C ASP A 89 -4.93 -15.33 2.84
N PRO A 90 -4.44 -14.59 3.85
CA PRO A 90 -3.04 -14.14 3.86
C PRO A 90 -2.03 -15.30 3.94
N SER A 91 -2.41 -16.41 4.59
CA SER A 91 -1.50 -17.55 4.80
C SER A 91 -1.30 -18.36 3.51
N SER A 92 -2.37 -18.59 2.74
CA SER A 92 -2.34 -19.41 1.54
C SER A 92 -2.34 -18.63 0.23
N ALA A 93 -2.65 -17.33 0.25
CA ALA A 93 -2.92 -16.50 -0.93
C ALA A 93 -4.07 -17.06 -1.80
N VAL A 94 -5.08 -17.68 -1.17
CA VAL A 94 -6.25 -18.23 -1.86
C VAL A 94 -7.44 -17.30 -1.66
N LEU A 95 -8.18 -17.03 -2.73
CA LEU A 95 -9.42 -16.26 -2.69
C LEU A 95 -10.53 -17.03 -1.97
N ASP A 96 -11.31 -16.31 -1.19
CA ASP A 96 -12.63 -16.78 -0.77
C ASP A 96 -13.53 -16.83 -2.01
N PRO A 97 -14.22 -17.95 -2.28
CA PRO A 97 -15.09 -18.07 -3.46
C PRO A 97 -16.36 -17.22 -3.35
N THR A 98 -16.60 -16.55 -2.22
CA THR A 98 -17.74 -15.68 -2.00
C THR A 98 -17.61 -14.40 -2.82
N ILE A 99 -18.52 -14.21 -3.76
CA ILE A 99 -18.64 -12.97 -4.53
C ILE A 99 -19.28 -11.89 -3.67
N MET A 100 -18.52 -10.83 -3.39
CA MET A 100 -19.00 -9.64 -2.68
C MET A 100 -19.33 -8.54 -3.69
N GLN A 101 -20.44 -8.74 -4.44
CA GLN A 101 -20.86 -7.81 -5.49
C GLN A 101 -21.26 -6.47 -4.90
N ILE A 102 -20.77 -5.39 -5.51
CA ILE A 102 -21.15 -4.02 -5.16
C ILE A 102 -22.42 -3.63 -5.93
N THR A 103 -23.44 -3.20 -5.19
CA THR A 103 -24.69 -2.63 -5.71
C THR A 103 -24.85 -1.20 -5.20
N MET A 104 -25.82 -0.43 -5.71
CA MET A 104 -26.14 0.90 -5.19
C MET A 104 -27.49 0.94 -4.50
N SER A 105 -27.56 1.70 -3.41
CA SER A 105 -28.82 2.07 -2.76
C SER A 105 -29.69 2.99 -3.65
N ASP A 106 -31.00 3.00 -3.42
CA ASP A 106 -31.94 3.85 -4.14
C ASP A 106 -31.60 5.34 -4.05
N ALA A 107 -31.07 5.78 -2.91
CA ALA A 107 -30.66 7.17 -2.69
C ALA A 107 -29.49 7.57 -3.61
N VAL A 108 -28.50 6.69 -3.77
CA VAL A 108 -27.35 6.94 -4.65
C VAL A 108 -27.74 6.85 -6.12
N GLN A 109 -28.64 5.93 -6.48
CA GLN A 109 -29.18 5.83 -7.85
C GLN A 109 -29.91 7.10 -8.32
N GLN A 110 -30.44 7.90 -7.40
CA GLN A 110 -31.11 9.17 -7.69
C GLN A 110 -30.16 10.38 -7.63
N GLY A 111 -28.89 10.17 -7.28
CA GLY A 111 -27.90 11.23 -7.09
C GLY A 111 -27.08 11.55 -8.34
N CYS A 112 -26.26 12.59 -8.23
CA CYS A 112 -25.43 13.09 -9.34
C CYS A 112 -24.40 12.09 -9.89
N PHE A 113 -24.00 11.11 -9.09
CA PHE A 113 -22.90 10.20 -9.41
C PHE A 113 -23.37 8.80 -9.83
N ALA A 114 -24.69 8.58 -9.98
CA ALA A 114 -25.27 7.28 -10.28
C ALA A 114 -24.71 6.68 -11.58
N ASP A 115 -24.73 7.45 -12.68
CA ASP A 115 -24.30 6.97 -13.99
C ASP A 115 -22.81 6.59 -14.00
N TYR A 116 -21.98 7.42 -13.35
CA TYR A 116 -20.56 7.16 -13.19
C TYR A 116 -20.30 5.85 -12.42
N LEU A 117 -20.96 5.68 -11.27
CA LEU A 117 -20.77 4.51 -10.41
C LEU A 117 -21.41 3.23 -10.97
N THR A 118 -22.34 3.34 -11.91
CA THR A 118 -23.01 2.18 -12.53
C THR A 118 -22.18 1.54 -13.63
N ASP A 119 -21.63 2.37 -14.52
CA ASP A 119 -21.04 1.93 -15.79
C ASP A 119 -19.68 1.28 -15.58
N LYS A 120 -18.64 2.12 -15.46
CA LYS A 120 -17.23 1.75 -15.31
C LYS A 120 -16.52 2.67 -14.31
N PRO A 121 -16.88 2.59 -13.02
CA PRO A 121 -16.15 3.34 -12.01
C PRO A 121 -14.71 2.82 -11.92
N ASP A 122 -13.74 3.74 -11.97
CA ASP A 122 -12.36 3.46 -11.52
C ASP A 122 -12.38 3.51 -9.99
N TYR A 123 -12.56 2.35 -9.38
CA TYR A 123 -12.47 2.21 -7.94
C TYR A 123 -11.02 2.07 -7.55
N GLU A 124 -10.55 3.08 -6.80
CA GLU A 124 -9.21 3.11 -6.29
C GLU A 124 -9.20 3.01 -4.77
N ALA A 125 -8.22 2.29 -4.23
CA ALA A 125 -8.00 2.11 -2.80
C ALA A 125 -9.22 1.60 -2.00
N LEU A 126 -8.96 1.20 -0.75
CA LEU A 126 -10.03 0.99 0.21
C LEU A 126 -9.51 1.20 1.63
N ALA A 127 -10.40 1.55 2.55
CA ALA A 127 -10.14 1.61 3.98
C ALA A 127 -11.32 1.01 4.75
N VAL A 128 -11.03 0.09 5.67
CA VAL A 128 -12.04 -0.51 6.56
C VAL A 128 -12.22 0.41 7.76
N ASN A 129 -13.46 0.78 8.10
CA ASN A 129 -13.73 1.61 9.27
C ASN A 129 -13.28 0.87 10.55
N PRO A 130 -12.39 1.46 11.36
CA PRO A 130 -11.79 0.79 12.51
C PRO A 130 -12.79 0.49 13.65
N THR A 131 -13.94 1.17 13.65
CA THR A 131 -14.99 1.01 14.67
C THR A 131 -16.20 0.22 14.18
N ASN A 132 -16.29 -0.03 12.87
CA ASN A 132 -17.38 -0.77 12.24
C ASN A 132 -16.86 -1.47 10.97
N ASP A 133 -16.42 -2.72 11.11
CA ASP A 133 -15.82 -3.46 10.00
C ASP A 133 -16.80 -3.85 8.87
N SER A 134 -18.09 -3.54 9.01
CA SER A 134 -19.09 -3.62 7.93
C SER A 134 -19.13 -2.36 7.07
N GLU A 135 -18.43 -1.29 7.45
CA GLU A 135 -18.30 -0.07 6.67
C GLU A 135 -16.91 0.02 6.05
N ILE A 136 -16.88 0.14 4.73
CA ILE A 136 -15.66 0.31 3.94
C ILE A 136 -15.80 1.61 3.14
N ILE A 137 -14.71 2.37 3.05
CA ILE A 137 -14.63 3.53 2.17
C ILE A 137 -13.69 3.17 1.03
N ILE A 138 -14.14 3.39 -0.19
CA ILE A 138 -13.28 3.37 -1.38
C ILE A 138 -13.21 4.79 -1.94
N VAL A 139 -12.23 5.07 -2.79
CA VAL A 139 -12.18 6.31 -3.56
C VAL A 139 -12.34 6.00 -5.03
N THR A 140 -12.56 7.04 -5.83
CA THR A 140 -12.54 6.91 -7.28
C THR A 140 -11.51 7.86 -7.87
N GLU A 141 -10.86 7.45 -8.95
CA GLU A 141 -9.87 8.30 -9.63
C GLU A 141 -10.56 9.50 -10.29
N ASP A 142 -11.26 9.24 -11.41
CA ASP A 142 -12.20 10.16 -12.04
C ASP A 142 -13.23 9.46 -12.97
N ALA A 143 -14.13 10.23 -13.59
CA ALA A 143 -15.20 9.72 -14.44
C ALA A 143 -14.88 9.64 -15.94
N THR A 144 -13.61 9.69 -16.37
CA THR A 144 -13.25 9.76 -17.79
C THR A 144 -13.54 8.49 -18.58
N ARG A 145 -13.62 7.32 -17.92
CA ARG A 145 -13.89 6.02 -18.57
C ARG A 145 -15.38 5.69 -18.70
N GLY A 146 -16.25 6.43 -18.02
CA GLY A 146 -17.68 6.15 -17.94
C GLY A 146 -18.57 7.30 -18.43
N ILE A 147 -19.84 7.21 -18.08
CA ILE A 147 -20.81 8.28 -18.32
C ILE A 147 -20.52 9.44 -17.35
N GLY A 148 -20.22 10.61 -17.90
CA GLY A 148 -19.99 11.83 -17.12
C GLY A 148 -21.25 12.35 -16.45
N LEU A 149 -21.09 13.36 -15.57
CA LEU A 149 -22.22 13.95 -14.83
C LEU A 149 -23.16 14.72 -15.75
N SER A 150 -24.44 14.82 -15.35
CA SER A 150 -25.38 15.75 -15.99
C SER A 150 -24.90 17.20 -15.91
N LYS A 151 -25.47 18.09 -16.73
CA LYS A 151 -25.06 19.51 -16.75
C LYS A 151 -25.26 20.18 -15.39
N GLU A 152 -26.38 19.87 -14.72
CA GLU A 152 -26.70 20.40 -13.40
C GLU A 152 -25.69 19.92 -12.36
N CYS A 153 -25.33 18.64 -12.41
CA CYS A 153 -24.35 18.04 -11.49
C CYS A 153 -22.93 18.55 -11.75
N MET A 154 -22.53 18.70 -13.02
CA MET A 154 -21.27 19.36 -13.39
C MET A 154 -21.19 20.78 -12.83
N GLN A 155 -22.27 21.55 -12.93
CA GLN A 155 -22.30 22.91 -12.39
C GLN A 155 -22.19 22.92 -10.86
N ARG A 156 -22.84 21.98 -10.17
CA ARG A 156 -22.74 21.83 -8.71
C ARG A 156 -21.33 21.48 -8.25
N PHE A 157 -20.65 20.59 -8.98
CA PHE A 157 -19.36 20.02 -8.59
C PHE A 157 -18.16 20.50 -9.42
N THR A 158 -18.27 21.68 -10.05
CA THR A 158 -17.19 22.24 -10.89
C THR A 158 -15.95 22.70 -10.11
N ASN A 159 -16.09 23.00 -8.82
CA ASN A 159 -15.02 23.59 -8.00
C ASN A 159 -14.39 22.54 -7.05
N SER A 160 -14.01 21.39 -7.60
CA SER A 160 -13.31 20.32 -6.86
C SER A 160 -11.91 20.74 -6.40
N GLY A 161 -11.29 21.72 -7.08
CA GLY A 161 -9.89 22.08 -6.89
C GLY A 161 -8.89 21.10 -7.54
N SER A 162 -9.37 20.15 -8.34
CA SER A 162 -8.56 19.16 -9.04
C SER A 162 -9.08 18.88 -10.46
N THR A 163 -9.46 17.64 -10.77
CA THR A 163 -9.98 17.17 -12.06
C THR A 163 -11.40 17.69 -12.33
N ASN A 164 -11.81 17.62 -13.60
CA ASN A 164 -13.15 18.08 -14.03
C ASN A 164 -14.28 17.30 -13.36
N TYR A 165 -14.04 16.04 -13.01
CA TYR A 165 -14.91 15.19 -12.22
C TYR A 165 -14.25 14.95 -10.88
N PRO A 166 -14.85 15.33 -9.75
CA PRO A 166 -14.21 15.14 -8.46
C PRO A 166 -13.97 13.67 -8.17
N SER A 167 -12.83 13.34 -7.55
CA SER A 167 -12.63 12.06 -6.88
C SER A 167 -13.70 11.89 -5.79
N LEU A 168 -14.31 10.71 -5.72
CA LEU A 168 -15.43 10.44 -4.84
C LEU A 168 -15.02 9.54 -3.71
N LEU A 169 -15.32 9.91 -2.46
CA LEU A 169 -15.39 8.93 -1.39
C LEU A 169 -16.72 8.19 -1.47
N VAL A 170 -16.66 6.88 -1.58
CA VAL A 170 -17.81 6.01 -1.74
C VAL A 170 -17.90 5.10 -0.52
N ARG A 171 -19.04 5.18 0.19
CA ARG A 171 -19.30 4.38 1.39
C ARG A 171 -19.97 3.06 1.02
N LEU A 172 -19.24 1.98 1.21
CA LEU A 172 -19.73 0.62 1.07
C LEU A 172 -20.22 0.09 2.43
N LEU A 173 -21.40 -0.51 2.45
CA LEU A 173 -21.95 -1.25 3.59
C LEU A 173 -22.07 -2.72 3.25
N VAL A 174 -21.34 -3.56 3.97
CA VAL A 174 -21.46 -5.02 3.92
C VAL A 174 -22.71 -5.42 4.72
N LYS A 175 -23.80 -5.73 4.02
CA LYS A 175 -25.10 -6.08 4.63
C LYS A 175 -25.12 -7.53 5.13
N ASP A 176 -24.58 -8.42 4.31
CA ASP A 176 -24.41 -9.85 4.59
C ASP A 176 -23.11 -10.34 3.91
N LYS A 177 -22.89 -11.66 3.83
CA LYS A 177 -21.64 -12.21 3.29
C LYS A 177 -21.41 -11.92 1.81
N ASN A 178 -22.46 -11.65 1.04
CA ASN A 178 -22.38 -11.61 -0.43
C ASN A 178 -22.80 -10.24 -1.01
N THR A 179 -23.44 -9.40 -0.19
CA THR A 179 -24.04 -8.15 -0.66
C THR A 179 -23.33 -6.95 -0.04
N VAL A 180 -22.75 -6.13 -0.92
CA VAL A 180 -22.11 -4.87 -0.57
C VAL A 180 -22.89 -3.75 -1.24
N GLU A 181 -23.34 -2.76 -0.48
CA GLU A 181 -24.16 -1.67 -0.99
C GLU A 181 -23.42 -0.33 -0.89
N ILE A 182 -23.34 0.41 -2.00
CA ILE A 182 -23.00 1.83 -2.00
C ILE A 182 -24.16 2.59 -1.37
N SER A 183 -23.91 3.03 -0.15
CA SER A 183 -24.90 3.69 0.69
C SER A 183 -24.83 5.21 0.60
N ASN A 184 -23.63 5.77 0.42
CA ASN A 184 -23.40 7.20 0.35
C ASN A 184 -22.20 7.49 -0.56
N VAL A 185 -22.17 8.70 -1.09
CA VAL A 185 -21.09 9.21 -1.94
C VAL A 185 -20.83 10.65 -1.54
N ARG A 186 -19.56 11.05 -1.39
CA ARG A 186 -19.17 12.45 -1.22
C ARG A 186 -17.99 12.80 -2.11
N PRO A 187 -18.11 13.85 -2.94
CA PRO A 187 -16.98 14.33 -3.73
C PRO A 187 -15.96 15.03 -2.85
N LEU A 188 -14.68 14.86 -3.13
CA LEU A 188 -13.60 15.57 -2.45
C LEU A 188 -13.48 17.00 -2.99
N GLN A 189 -13.10 17.93 -2.10
CA GLN A 189 -12.73 19.29 -2.48
C GLN A 189 -11.37 19.66 -1.91
N PHE A 190 -10.47 20.05 -2.82
CA PHE A 190 -9.13 20.53 -2.52
C PHE A 190 -9.12 22.06 -2.55
N ALA A 191 -8.40 22.66 -1.60
CA ALA A 191 -8.16 24.09 -1.64
C ALA A 191 -7.28 24.44 -2.85
N ALA A 192 -7.53 25.60 -3.47
CA ALA A 192 -6.84 25.99 -4.70
C ALA A 192 -5.31 26.15 -4.48
N ASP A 193 -4.90 26.55 -3.29
CA ASP A 193 -3.49 26.71 -2.89
C ASP A 193 -2.76 25.37 -2.69
N PHE A 194 -3.48 24.24 -2.59
CA PHE A 194 -2.86 22.92 -2.60
C PHE A 194 -2.25 22.57 -3.97
N ASN A 195 -2.67 23.26 -5.04
CA ASN A 195 -2.14 23.08 -6.40
C ASN A 195 -2.12 21.62 -6.86
N VAL A 196 -3.20 20.87 -6.58
CA VAL A 196 -3.33 19.45 -6.96
C VAL A 196 -3.21 19.26 -8.47
N GLY A 197 -3.91 20.12 -9.24
CA GLY A 197 -3.94 20.03 -10.69
C GLY A 197 -4.99 19.05 -11.21
N ASN A 198 -4.99 18.87 -12.53
CA ASN A 198 -5.98 18.08 -13.25
C ASN A 198 -5.26 16.92 -13.94
N PHE A 199 -5.13 15.81 -13.21
CA PHE A 199 -4.51 14.57 -13.66
C PHE A 199 -5.52 13.41 -13.52
N PRO A 200 -6.37 13.19 -14.54
CA PRO A 200 -7.37 12.11 -14.56
C PRO A 200 -6.91 10.71 -14.23
N ASN A 201 -5.64 10.38 -14.52
CA ASN A 201 -5.05 9.06 -14.33
C ASN A 201 -3.89 9.09 -13.31
N ASP A 202 -3.89 10.09 -12.40
CA ASP A 202 -2.91 10.14 -11.31
C ASP A 202 -3.58 10.73 -10.04
N GLY A 203 -4.64 10.07 -9.58
CA GLY A 203 -5.53 10.54 -8.53
C GLY A 203 -5.16 10.10 -7.10
N ILE A 204 -6.19 9.92 -6.27
CA ILE A 204 -6.04 9.35 -4.93
C ILE A 204 -6.01 7.82 -5.04
N GLU A 205 -4.89 7.23 -4.65
CA GLU A 205 -4.62 5.79 -4.82
C GLU A 205 -4.36 5.07 -3.48
N GLY A 206 -4.35 5.81 -2.38
CA GLY A 206 -4.14 5.26 -1.05
C GLY A 206 -5.14 5.79 -0.04
N LEU A 207 -5.74 4.89 0.75
CA LEU A 207 -6.61 5.24 1.85
C LEU A 207 -6.19 4.51 3.13
N ALA A 208 -6.13 5.25 4.24
CA ALA A 208 -5.87 4.67 5.56
C ALA A 208 -6.64 5.42 6.65
N PHE A 209 -7.34 4.69 7.50
CA PHE A 209 -7.85 5.26 8.74
C PHE A 209 -6.73 5.34 9.78
N GLY A 210 -6.48 6.54 10.30
CA GLY A 210 -5.70 6.74 11.50
C GLY A 210 -6.56 6.82 12.75
N GLN A 211 -6.04 7.50 13.76
CA GLN A 211 -6.76 7.73 15.02
C GLN A 211 -7.98 8.64 14.82
N ASN A 212 -8.97 8.50 15.71
CA ASN A 212 -10.15 9.35 15.78
C ASN A 212 -10.93 9.45 14.45
N ASN A 213 -10.96 8.41 13.63
CA ASN A 213 -11.62 8.39 12.31
C ASN A 213 -11.10 9.45 11.32
N GLN A 214 -9.84 9.87 11.47
CA GLN A 214 -9.15 10.62 10.43
C GLN A 214 -8.84 9.67 9.27
N LEU A 215 -9.42 9.91 8.10
CA LEU A 215 -9.08 9.21 6.87
C LEU A 215 -7.98 9.98 6.15
N TYR A 216 -6.86 9.33 5.86
CA TYR A 216 -5.77 9.86 5.05
C TYR A 216 -5.92 9.41 3.60
N LEU A 217 -5.56 10.31 2.67
CA LEU A 217 -5.69 10.13 1.23
C LEU A 217 -4.33 10.37 0.56
N ALA A 218 -3.73 9.34 -0.02
CA ALA A 218 -2.48 9.47 -0.77
C ALA A 218 -2.79 9.84 -2.22
N LEU A 219 -2.27 10.98 -2.66
CA LEU A 219 -2.31 11.48 -4.04
C LEU A 219 -1.00 11.09 -4.74
N GLU A 220 -1.10 10.51 -5.94
CA GLU A 220 0.08 10.14 -6.72
C GLU A 220 0.97 11.34 -7.03
N LYS A 221 0.39 12.44 -7.50
CA LYS A 221 1.14 13.67 -7.78
C LYS A 221 0.30 14.94 -7.79
N ASP A 222 0.91 16.04 -7.35
CA ASP A 222 0.41 17.40 -7.54
C ASP A 222 0.97 18.08 -8.81
N GLN A 223 0.68 19.37 -9.03
CA GLN A 223 1.21 20.15 -10.16
C GLN A 223 2.75 20.24 -10.17
N GLN A 224 3.40 20.06 -9.03
CA GLN A 224 4.86 20.01 -8.91
C GLN A 224 5.42 18.58 -9.05
N LYS A 225 4.57 17.62 -9.43
CA LYS A 225 4.88 16.19 -9.59
C LYS A 225 5.34 15.53 -8.29
N GLN A 226 4.93 16.07 -7.14
CA GLN A 226 5.24 15.49 -5.83
C GLN A 226 4.02 14.70 -5.34
N ALA A 227 4.25 13.53 -4.78
CA ALA A 227 3.20 12.82 -4.05
C ALA A 227 2.78 13.62 -2.82
N ARG A 228 1.49 13.53 -2.46
CA ARG A 228 0.92 14.23 -1.31
C ARG A 228 0.06 13.30 -0.48
N ILE A 229 -0.13 13.64 0.79
CA ILE A 229 -1.12 13.00 1.64
C ILE A 229 -2.03 14.08 2.17
N PHE A 230 -3.32 13.95 1.90
CA PHE A 230 -4.37 14.78 2.47
C PHE A 230 -5.11 14.00 3.56
N SER A 231 -6.05 14.68 4.21
CA SER A 231 -6.84 14.09 5.28
C SER A 231 -8.27 14.63 5.29
N VAL A 232 -9.23 13.79 5.67
CA VAL A 232 -10.63 14.16 5.92
C VAL A 232 -11.14 13.48 7.19
N GLN A 233 -11.91 14.20 7.98
CA GLN A 233 -12.46 13.68 9.23
C GLN A 233 -13.79 12.96 8.97
N ILE A 234 -13.85 11.66 9.23
CA ILE A 234 -15.08 10.86 9.08
C ILE A 234 -15.83 10.85 10.42
N GLY A 235 -16.56 11.94 10.69
CA GLY A 235 -17.42 12.08 11.87
C GLY A 235 -18.80 11.44 11.71
N GLN A 236 -19.61 11.47 12.77
CA GLN A 236 -20.96 10.89 12.81
C GLN A 236 -21.87 11.42 11.69
N ASP A 237 -21.80 12.71 11.40
CA ASP A 237 -22.63 13.38 10.40
C ASP A 237 -21.94 13.51 9.05
N PHE A 238 -20.75 12.89 8.86
CA PHE A 238 -19.99 13.04 7.62
C PHE A 238 -20.80 12.68 6.37
N TRP A 239 -21.66 11.65 6.48
CA TRP A 239 -22.50 11.13 5.40
C TRP A 239 -23.92 11.73 5.37
N SER A 240 -24.23 12.74 6.18
CA SER A 240 -25.57 13.36 6.20
C SER A 240 -25.83 14.33 5.04
N THR A 241 -24.82 14.57 4.20
CA THR A 241 -24.88 15.42 3.00
C THR A 241 -24.09 14.76 1.87
N ASP A 242 -24.45 15.08 0.64
CA ASP A 242 -23.75 14.73 -0.61
C ASP A 242 -22.91 15.91 -1.17
N ASP A 243 -22.82 17.03 -0.45
CA ASP A 243 -21.94 18.14 -0.78
C ASP A 243 -20.45 17.77 -0.64
N PHE A 244 -19.58 18.61 -1.20
CA PHE A 244 -18.14 18.47 -1.10
C PHE A 244 -17.63 18.20 0.33
N ALA A 245 -16.75 17.21 0.44
CA ALA A 245 -15.93 16.97 1.62
C ALA A 245 -14.59 17.71 1.46
N PRO A 246 -14.39 18.84 2.17
CA PRO A 246 -13.12 19.57 2.11
C PRO A 246 -12.02 18.72 2.74
N VAL A 247 -10.89 18.59 2.04
CA VAL A 247 -9.71 17.93 2.59
C VAL A 247 -8.76 18.94 3.24
N ALA A 248 -7.94 18.46 4.18
CA ALA A 248 -6.88 19.23 4.81
C ALA A 248 -5.51 18.64 4.47
N ASP A 249 -4.49 19.50 4.37
CA ASP A 249 -3.10 19.08 4.35
C ASP A 249 -2.60 18.88 5.79
N PRO A 250 -2.27 17.64 6.21
CA PRO A 250 -1.70 17.37 7.53
C PRO A 250 -0.24 17.87 7.68
N GLU A 251 0.39 18.32 6.60
CA GLU A 251 1.77 18.80 6.51
C GLU A 251 2.78 17.73 6.97
N LEU A 252 2.58 16.48 6.53
CA LEU A 252 3.49 15.37 6.83
C LEU A 252 4.86 15.59 6.18
N LEU A 253 5.91 15.09 6.82
CA LEU A 253 7.29 15.25 6.37
C LEU A 253 7.65 14.23 5.27
N LEU A 254 7.05 14.38 4.10
CA LEU A 254 7.27 13.52 2.95
C LEU A 254 8.63 13.77 2.27
N PRO A 255 9.27 12.74 1.66
CA PRO A 255 10.43 12.93 0.82
C PRO A 255 10.12 13.88 -0.35
N LYS A 256 11.11 14.67 -0.76
CA LYS A 256 11.01 15.54 -1.93
C LYS A 256 12.04 15.11 -2.96
N PHE A 257 11.64 15.13 -4.22
CA PHE A 257 12.48 14.72 -5.33
C PHE A 257 12.61 15.86 -6.34
N ASP A 258 13.83 16.13 -6.79
CA ASP A 258 14.09 17.18 -7.77
C ASP A 258 13.56 16.84 -9.17
N SER A 259 13.38 15.55 -9.47
CA SER A 259 12.85 15.03 -10.72
C SER A 259 12.35 13.60 -10.57
N GLY A 260 11.55 13.13 -11.52
CA GLY A 260 10.95 11.80 -11.50
C GLY A 260 9.46 11.83 -11.15
N ASN A 261 8.83 10.66 -11.22
CA ASN A 261 7.46 10.45 -10.75
C ASN A 261 7.51 9.38 -9.66
N HIS A 262 7.14 9.75 -8.45
CA HIS A 262 7.23 8.92 -7.25
C HIS A 262 5.84 8.75 -6.62
N PRO A 263 4.87 8.16 -7.35
CA PRO A 263 3.49 8.09 -6.91
C PRO A 263 3.35 7.26 -5.64
N LEU A 264 2.48 7.72 -4.74
CA LEU A 264 2.03 6.94 -3.60
C LEU A 264 0.70 6.28 -3.93
N ASN A 265 0.68 4.95 -3.84
CA ASN A 265 -0.52 4.15 -4.08
C ASN A 265 -0.98 3.56 -2.74
N GLY A 266 -0.97 2.24 -2.58
CA GLY A 266 -1.37 1.56 -1.36
C GLY A 266 -0.76 2.20 -0.11
N MET A 267 -1.60 2.46 0.89
CA MET A 267 -1.21 3.10 2.14
C MET A 267 -1.98 2.51 3.30
N ASP A 268 -1.37 2.16 4.43
CA ASP A 268 -2.09 1.72 5.64
C ASP A 268 -1.56 2.35 6.93
N TYR A 269 -2.35 2.24 8.01
CA TYR A 269 -2.02 2.79 9.31
C TYR A 269 -1.38 1.76 10.25
N LEU A 270 -0.18 2.06 10.72
CA LEU A 270 0.50 1.32 11.77
C LEU A 270 0.28 2.00 13.12
N ALA A 271 -0.59 1.39 13.92
CA ALA A 271 -0.82 1.83 15.30
C ALA A 271 0.39 1.57 16.19
N VAL A 272 0.75 2.58 17.00
CA VAL A 272 1.79 2.45 18.04
C VAL A 272 1.22 2.95 19.36
N ASN A 273 1.25 2.09 20.38
CA ASN A 273 0.65 2.38 21.68
C ASN A 273 1.15 3.70 22.27
N GLY A 274 0.21 4.60 22.60
CA GLY A 274 0.50 5.90 23.21
C GLY A 274 1.15 6.93 22.27
N LYS A 275 1.23 6.66 20.96
CA LYS A 275 1.75 7.59 19.95
C LYS A 275 0.70 7.84 18.86
N ALA A 276 0.94 8.84 18.00
CA ALA A 276 0.10 9.09 16.82
C ALA A 276 0.11 7.89 15.84
N GLY A 277 1.24 7.15 15.78
CA GLY A 277 1.45 6.03 14.87
C GLY A 277 2.11 6.49 13.56
N PHE A 278 2.10 5.61 12.57
CA PHE A 278 2.74 5.85 11.27
C PHE A 278 1.78 5.51 10.13
N LEU A 279 1.91 6.22 9.01
CA LEU A 279 1.41 5.74 7.73
C LEU A 279 2.52 4.96 7.04
N ILE A 280 2.18 3.80 6.49
CA ILE A 280 3.05 3.03 5.62
C ILE A 280 2.48 3.20 4.21
N ALA A 281 3.24 3.75 3.28
CA ALA A 281 2.80 4.00 1.91
C ALA A 281 3.74 3.33 0.88
N ALA A 282 3.17 2.79 -0.19
CA ALA A 282 3.90 2.18 -1.29
C ALA A 282 4.20 3.24 -2.34
N ALA A 283 5.49 3.45 -2.62
CA ALA A 283 5.92 4.23 -3.76
C ALA A 283 6.05 3.29 -4.97
N ARG A 284 4.96 3.16 -5.73
CA ARG A 284 4.73 2.08 -6.72
C ARG A 284 5.87 1.91 -7.71
N ASN A 285 6.28 3.00 -8.36
CA ASN A 285 7.30 2.98 -9.41
C ASN A 285 8.72 2.82 -8.88
N ASP A 286 8.90 3.02 -7.58
CA ASP A 286 10.22 3.06 -6.94
C ASP A 286 10.61 1.74 -6.29
N SER A 287 9.66 0.81 -6.14
CA SER A 287 9.83 -0.39 -5.30
C SER A 287 10.23 -0.05 -3.86
N LYS A 288 9.55 0.94 -3.25
CA LYS A 288 9.86 1.42 -1.90
C LYS A 288 8.63 1.47 -1.00
N LEU A 289 8.85 1.32 0.30
CA LEU A 289 7.89 1.71 1.33
C LEU A 289 8.34 2.98 2.03
N TRP A 290 7.41 3.88 2.26
CA TRP A 290 7.59 5.11 3.03
C TRP A 290 6.94 4.93 4.40
N ILE A 291 7.73 5.09 5.46
CA ILE A 291 7.30 5.04 6.86
C ILE A 291 7.19 6.48 7.34
N ILE A 292 5.96 6.98 7.46
CA ILE A 292 5.65 8.39 7.62
C ILE A 292 5.15 8.63 9.04
N ASP A 293 5.89 9.40 9.83
CA ASP A 293 5.55 9.70 11.22
C ASP A 293 4.39 10.71 11.30
N LEU A 294 3.26 10.27 11.83
CA LEU A 294 2.08 11.13 12.01
C LEU A 294 2.29 12.19 13.11
N ALA A 295 3.25 12.00 14.01
CA ALA A 295 3.61 13.02 14.99
C ALA A 295 4.53 14.11 14.40
N LYS A 296 5.02 13.92 13.16
CA LYS A 296 5.91 14.85 12.45
C LYS A 296 7.20 15.16 13.22
N GLN A 297 7.67 14.21 14.02
CA GLN A 297 8.90 14.34 14.81
C GLN A 297 10.11 13.85 14.03
N GLN A 298 9.90 12.89 13.12
CA GLN A 298 10.95 12.34 12.26
C GLN A 298 10.63 12.54 10.77
N PRO A 299 11.66 12.74 9.92
CA PRO A 299 11.47 12.69 8.48
C PRO A 299 11.01 11.29 8.05
N THR A 300 10.29 11.21 6.93
CA THR A 300 9.86 9.92 6.37
C THR A 300 11.06 9.01 6.11
N LYS A 301 10.97 7.77 6.59
CA LYS A 301 11.96 6.74 6.32
C LYS A 301 11.59 5.97 5.06
N VAL A 302 12.54 5.80 4.15
CA VAL A 302 12.34 5.11 2.87
C VAL A 302 13.02 3.75 2.92
N ILE A 303 12.27 2.68 2.65
CA ILE A 303 12.72 1.30 2.68
C ILE A 303 12.73 0.74 1.25
N GLU A 304 13.91 0.35 0.78
CA GLU A 304 14.12 -0.23 -0.56
C GLU A 304 13.69 -1.71 -0.59
N LEU A 305 12.87 -2.09 -1.57
CA LEU A 305 12.34 -3.44 -1.75
C LEU A 305 12.74 -4.04 -3.10
N GLY A 306 12.73 -5.37 -3.16
CA GLY A 306 12.67 -6.15 -4.40
C GLY A 306 11.70 -7.30 -4.28
N PHE A 307 11.24 -7.81 -5.41
CA PHE A 307 10.15 -8.76 -5.46
C PHE A 307 10.55 -9.98 -6.28
N LEU A 308 10.19 -11.15 -5.77
CA LEU A 308 10.51 -12.44 -6.35
C LEU A 308 9.22 -13.20 -6.66
N ALA A 309 9.06 -13.66 -7.90
CA ALA A 309 7.96 -14.52 -8.32
C ALA A 309 8.38 -16.00 -8.27
N PRO A 310 7.55 -16.92 -7.72
CA PRO A 310 7.88 -18.34 -7.68
C PRO A 310 7.62 -19.01 -9.03
N THR A 311 8.53 -19.87 -9.50
CA THR A 311 8.43 -20.56 -10.81
C THR A 311 7.80 -21.95 -10.73
N ASN A 312 7.77 -22.57 -9.55
CA ASN A 312 7.26 -23.94 -9.30
C ASN A 312 7.87 -25.02 -10.21
N VAL A 313 9.11 -24.84 -10.67
CA VAL A 313 9.82 -25.82 -11.51
C VAL A 313 10.86 -26.56 -10.68
N SER A 314 10.86 -27.90 -10.76
CA SER A 314 11.78 -28.77 -10.02
C SER A 314 12.87 -29.43 -10.87
N ASP A 315 12.81 -29.29 -12.20
CA ASP A 315 13.75 -29.92 -13.14
C ASP A 315 15.03 -29.10 -13.39
N GLY A 316 15.14 -27.93 -12.75
CA GLY A 316 16.30 -27.04 -12.87
C GLY A 316 16.31 -26.17 -14.11
N SER A 317 15.27 -26.19 -14.96
CA SER A 317 15.18 -25.30 -16.13
C SER A 317 15.00 -23.83 -15.78
N CYS A 318 14.60 -23.52 -14.54
CA CYS A 318 14.47 -22.17 -14.00
C CYS A 318 14.97 -22.08 -12.55
N ASN A 319 15.31 -20.87 -12.12
CA ASN A 319 15.48 -20.58 -10.70
C ASN A 319 14.15 -20.81 -9.97
N VAL A 320 14.19 -21.19 -8.70
CA VAL A 320 12.97 -21.36 -7.88
C VAL A 320 12.22 -20.02 -7.72
N TRP A 321 12.97 -18.92 -7.77
CA TRP A 321 12.50 -17.55 -7.64
C TRP A 321 13.11 -16.68 -8.74
N ASP A 322 12.28 -15.90 -9.41
CA ASP A 322 12.70 -14.92 -10.42
C ASP A 322 12.48 -13.51 -9.88
N GLU A 323 13.50 -12.65 -9.99
CA GLU A 323 13.34 -11.22 -9.67
C GLU A 323 12.45 -10.54 -10.69
N MET A 324 11.45 -9.82 -10.18
CA MET A 324 10.54 -9.05 -11.00
C MET A 324 11.22 -7.75 -11.44
N ASP A 325 11.10 -7.44 -12.74
CA ASP A 325 11.51 -6.16 -13.33
C ASP A 325 10.72 -5.00 -12.70
N ASN A 326 9.40 -5.20 -12.54
CA ASN A 326 8.54 -4.26 -11.85
C ASN A 326 7.40 -5.01 -11.15
N ALA A 327 7.29 -4.80 -9.84
CA ALA A 327 6.14 -5.30 -9.09
C ALA A 327 4.90 -4.45 -9.33
N SER A 328 4.99 -3.11 -9.41
CA SER A 328 3.85 -2.19 -9.42
C SER A 328 2.96 -2.38 -8.18
N LEU A 329 3.49 -2.08 -7.00
CA LEU A 329 2.73 -2.18 -5.75
C LEU A 329 1.53 -1.23 -5.73
N GLU A 330 0.35 -1.76 -5.41
CA GLU A 330 -0.90 -1.01 -5.45
C GLU A 330 -1.66 -1.06 -4.12
N GLY A 331 -1.62 -2.19 -3.41
CA GLY A 331 -2.35 -2.34 -2.15
C GLY A 331 -1.44 -2.63 -0.95
N LEU A 332 -1.75 -2.02 0.20
CA LEU A 332 -1.09 -2.25 1.49
C LEU A 332 -2.08 -2.51 2.62
N GLY A 333 -1.89 -3.62 3.36
CA GLY A 333 -2.64 -3.94 4.58
C GLY A 333 -1.73 -4.32 5.74
N ILE A 334 -2.12 -3.99 6.97
CA ILE A 334 -1.37 -4.34 8.20
C ILE A 334 -2.19 -5.32 9.03
N ILE A 335 -1.61 -6.49 9.33
CA ILE A 335 -2.17 -7.47 10.27
C ILE A 335 -1.16 -7.68 11.39
N GLY A 336 -1.46 -7.15 12.58
CA GLY A 336 -0.52 -7.17 13.70
C GLY A 336 0.74 -6.37 13.38
N ASP A 337 1.90 -7.03 13.39
CA ASP A 337 3.21 -6.47 13.05
C ASP A 337 3.67 -6.86 11.64
N THR A 338 2.77 -7.34 10.78
CA THR A 338 3.08 -7.75 9.41
C THR A 338 2.45 -6.79 8.40
N ILE A 339 3.29 -6.29 7.49
CA ILE A 339 2.88 -5.55 6.30
C ILE A 339 2.60 -6.56 5.19
N TRP A 340 1.41 -6.48 4.62
CA TRP A 340 0.97 -7.21 3.44
C TRP A 340 0.92 -6.26 2.25
N MET A 341 1.42 -6.73 1.12
CA MET A 341 1.50 -5.98 -0.13
C MET A 341 0.90 -6.80 -1.25
N VAL A 342 0.13 -6.19 -2.12
CA VAL A 342 -0.31 -6.78 -3.39
C VAL A 342 0.08 -5.85 -4.52
N ASN A 343 0.47 -6.43 -5.64
CA ASN A 343 0.74 -5.66 -6.83
C ASN A 343 -0.45 -5.56 -7.77
N ASP A 344 -0.55 -4.41 -8.44
CA ASP A 344 -1.30 -4.25 -9.67
C ASP A 344 -0.50 -4.85 -10.85
N PRO A 345 -1.06 -5.84 -11.56
CA PRO A 345 -0.52 -6.39 -12.81
C PRO A 345 -0.53 -5.38 -13.98
N TRP A 346 0.20 -4.28 -13.86
CA TRP A 346 0.18 -3.16 -14.81
C TRP A 346 0.48 -3.60 -16.24
N LYS A 347 -0.56 -3.65 -17.08
CA LYS A 347 -0.55 -4.27 -18.42
C LYS A 347 0.60 -3.82 -19.32
N ARG A 348 1.09 -2.59 -19.15
CA ARG A 348 2.20 -2.02 -19.92
C ARG A 348 3.55 -2.70 -19.64
N ASN A 349 3.78 -3.12 -18.40
CA ASN A 349 5.09 -3.61 -17.95
C ASN A 349 5.06 -5.03 -17.39
N TYR A 350 3.89 -5.57 -17.03
CA TYR A 350 3.82 -6.83 -16.28
C TYR A 350 4.45 -8.03 -17.01
N MET A 351 4.34 -8.07 -18.34
CA MET A 351 4.95 -9.13 -19.14
C MET A 351 6.49 -9.11 -19.15
N LYS A 352 7.15 -8.02 -18.74
CA LYS A 352 8.61 -7.96 -18.59
C LYS A 352 9.12 -8.85 -17.45
N ASN A 353 8.24 -9.21 -16.51
CA ASN A 353 8.56 -10.12 -15.42
C ASN A 353 8.65 -11.59 -15.86
N VAL A 354 8.33 -11.93 -17.11
CA VAL A 354 8.47 -13.30 -17.63
C VAL A 354 9.95 -13.59 -17.90
N ILE A 355 10.61 -14.21 -16.92
CA ILE A 355 11.98 -14.73 -17.04
C ILE A 355 11.91 -16.24 -17.30
N CYS A 356 11.25 -16.99 -16.41
CA CYS A 356 10.97 -18.40 -16.62
C CYS A 356 9.69 -18.64 -17.45
N PRO A 357 9.74 -19.49 -18.50
CA PRO A 357 8.56 -19.89 -19.28
C PRO A 357 7.42 -20.51 -18.46
N SER A 358 7.71 -21.15 -17.32
CA SER A 358 6.68 -21.76 -16.47
C SER A 358 5.70 -20.75 -15.86
N ASN A 359 6.11 -19.48 -15.74
CA ASN A 359 5.27 -18.41 -15.23
C ASN A 359 4.51 -17.65 -16.31
N GLU A 360 4.80 -17.89 -17.60
CA GLU A 360 4.23 -17.13 -18.72
C GLU A 360 2.69 -17.13 -18.68
N ALA A 361 2.06 -18.26 -18.35
CA ALA A 361 0.61 -18.35 -18.25
C ALA A 361 0.01 -17.45 -17.16
N LYS A 362 0.68 -17.33 -16.00
CA LYS A 362 0.19 -16.49 -14.89
C LYS A 362 0.38 -15.00 -15.18
N PHE A 363 1.50 -14.63 -15.80
CA PHE A 363 1.72 -13.26 -16.24
C PHE A 363 0.76 -12.85 -17.37
N LYS A 364 0.48 -13.75 -18.32
CA LYS A 364 -0.55 -13.52 -19.36
C LYS A 364 -1.96 -13.39 -18.79
N ALA A 365 -2.26 -14.14 -17.74
CA ALA A 365 -3.51 -14.01 -16.99
C ALA A 365 -3.55 -12.75 -16.13
N MET A 366 -2.50 -11.91 -16.13
CA MET A 366 -2.38 -10.73 -15.27
C MET A 366 -2.67 -11.07 -13.81
N SER A 367 -2.21 -12.22 -13.33
CA SER A 367 -2.46 -12.64 -11.96
C SER A 367 -1.59 -11.86 -10.99
N PRO A 368 -2.10 -11.38 -9.84
CA PRO A 368 -1.30 -10.68 -8.85
C PRO A 368 -0.54 -11.64 -7.94
N LEU A 369 0.46 -11.10 -7.25
CA LEU A 369 1.20 -11.74 -6.17
C LEU A 369 0.94 -11.02 -4.86
N LEU A 370 0.80 -11.81 -3.80
CA LEU A 370 0.79 -11.35 -2.42
C LEU A 370 2.20 -11.47 -1.84
N PHE A 371 2.68 -10.37 -1.25
CA PHE A 371 3.95 -10.30 -0.53
C PHE A 371 3.69 -9.94 0.93
N SER A 372 4.66 -10.23 1.79
CA SER A 372 4.59 -9.82 3.19
C SER A 372 5.97 -9.65 3.81
N MET A 373 6.04 -8.82 4.85
CA MET A 373 7.23 -8.65 5.67
C MET A 373 6.86 -8.18 7.08
N PRO A 374 7.67 -8.51 8.11
CA PRO A 374 7.46 -7.93 9.43
C PRO A 374 7.86 -6.44 9.45
N VAL A 375 7.20 -5.68 10.31
CA VAL A 375 7.60 -4.31 10.65
C VAL A 375 8.88 -4.37 11.48
N ALA A 376 9.95 -3.75 10.99
CA ALA A 376 11.19 -3.68 11.76
C ALA A 376 11.13 -2.52 12.76
N LYS A 377 11.43 -2.79 14.03
CA LYS A 377 11.37 -1.78 15.11
C LYS A 377 12.23 -0.56 14.85
N GLN A 378 13.39 -0.73 14.20
CA GLN A 378 14.28 0.37 13.84
C GLN A 378 13.69 1.36 12.83
N TRP A 379 12.53 1.07 12.25
CA TRP A 379 11.84 2.01 11.37
C TRP A 379 10.97 3.02 12.12
N LEU A 380 10.70 2.78 13.41
CA LEU A 380 9.71 3.52 14.21
C LEU A 380 10.35 4.47 15.25
N ASN A 381 11.65 4.71 15.13
CA ASN A 381 12.46 5.49 16.08
C ASN A 381 12.79 6.89 15.55
#